data_AF-A0A503WWL4-F1
#
_entry.id   AF-A0A503WWL4-F1
#
_cell.length_a   1.000
_cell.length_b   1.000
_cell.length_c   1.000
_cell.angle_alpha   90.00
_cell.angle_beta   90.00
_cell.angle_gamma   90.00
#
_symmetry.space_group_name_H-M   'P 1'
#
loop_
_entity.id
_entity.type
_entity.pdbx_description
1 polymer ?
#
loop_
_entity_poly.entity_id
_entity_poly.type
_entity_poly.pdbx_seq_one_letter_code
_entity_poly.pdbx_strand_id
1 'polypeptide(L)'
;MGLDVAVFKSVSTMEREFPFHRFQRDPVTGECEAIHPGGVNLGWDDVTACQWRVGNILHVAALRETIAGSLGEGSALEQLVLFSGSHAGDVINDPSFDEIARELRLIRSSTDAWVREFIDGLSELMRIARREKNPIVFV
;
A
#
# COMPACT_ATOMS: atom_id res chain seq x y z
N MET A 1 -7.46 -14.92 7.14
CA MET A 1 -7.26 -14.21 5.87
C MET A 1 -7.72 -12.76 6.06
N GLY A 2 -6.92 -11.80 5.58
CA GLY A 2 -7.22 -10.37 5.65
C GLY A 2 -6.56 -9.64 4.49
N LEU A 3 -6.55 -8.32 4.55
CA LEU A 3 -5.91 -7.45 3.57
C LEU A 3 -4.75 -6.73 4.23
N ASP A 4 -3.54 -7.09 3.84
CA ASP A 4 -2.30 -6.51 4.30
C ASP A 4 -1.66 -5.79 3.10
N VAL A 5 -1.07 -4.63 3.36
CA VAL A 5 -0.45 -3.78 2.35
C VAL A 5 0.89 -3.28 2.83
N ALA A 6 1.83 -3.16 1.89
CA ALA A 6 3.19 -2.72 2.15
C ALA A 6 3.66 -1.74 1.08
N VAL A 7 4.61 -0.89 1.47
CA VAL A 7 5.42 -0.08 0.55
C VAL A 7 6.88 -0.40 0.86
N PHE A 8 7.63 -0.82 -0.15
CA PHE A 8 9.05 -1.10 0.00
C PHE A 8 9.89 0.18 -0.07
N LYS A 9 11.03 0.17 0.61
CA LYS A 9 12.04 1.24 0.56
C LYS A 9 12.60 1.36 -0.85
N SER A 10 12.88 2.59 -1.26
CA SER A 10 13.58 2.85 -2.52
C SER A 10 15.02 2.35 -2.47
N VAL A 11 15.63 2.09 -3.65
CA VAL A 11 17.07 1.79 -3.76
C VAL A 11 17.90 2.86 -3.05
N SER A 12 17.56 4.14 -3.22
CA SER A 12 18.27 5.23 -2.55
C SER A 12 18.16 5.21 -1.02
N THR A 13 17.01 4.78 -0.48
CA THR A 13 16.83 4.60 0.96
C THR A 13 17.64 3.41 1.45
N MET A 14 17.58 2.28 0.73
CA MET A 14 18.36 1.08 1.03
C MET A 14 19.87 1.34 1.01
N GLU A 15 20.39 2.00 -0.02
CA GLU A 15 21.82 2.34 -0.11
C GLU A 15 22.27 3.35 0.96
N ARG A 16 21.35 4.16 1.50
CA ARG A 16 21.66 5.05 2.63
C ARG A 16 21.75 4.29 3.95
N GLU A 17 20.85 3.32 4.17
CA GLU A 17 20.83 2.50 5.38
C GLU A 17 21.93 1.42 5.37
N PHE A 18 22.27 0.93 4.18
CA PHE A 18 23.27 -0.09 3.93
C PHE A 18 24.33 0.42 2.93
N PRO A 19 25.22 1.34 3.33
CA PRO A 19 26.13 2.06 2.42
C PRO A 19 27.15 1.19 1.69
N PHE A 20 27.39 -0.03 2.18
CA PHE A 20 28.28 -1.00 1.55
C PHE A 20 27.56 -2.00 0.65
N HIS A 21 26.25 -1.84 0.47
CA HIS A 21 25.44 -2.73 -0.34
C HIS A 21 24.98 -2.07 -1.63
N ARG A 22 24.71 -2.88 -2.64
CA ARG A 22 24.00 -2.49 -3.86
C ARG A 22 22.72 -3.28 -3.97
N PHE A 23 21.68 -2.61 -4.43
CA PHE A 23 20.35 -3.18 -4.51
C PHE A 23 19.83 -3.14 -5.94
N GLN A 24 19.09 -4.19 -6.31
CA GLN A 24 18.25 -4.21 -7.48
C GLN A 24 16.79 -4.14 -7.05
N ARG A 25 16.01 -3.32 -7.75
CA ARG A 25 14.58 -3.14 -7.51
C ARG A 25 13.78 -4.09 -8.40
N ASP A 26 12.81 -4.80 -7.84
CA ASP A 26 11.78 -5.50 -8.60
C ASP A 26 10.92 -4.48 -9.38
N PRO A 27 10.76 -4.66 -10.71
CA PRO A 27 10.06 -3.68 -11.54
C PRO A 27 8.56 -3.59 -11.26
N VAL A 28 7.94 -4.59 -10.65
CA VAL A 28 6.51 -4.66 -10.38
C VAL A 28 6.21 -4.17 -8.96
N THR A 29 6.82 -4.76 -7.94
CA THR A 29 6.53 -4.47 -6.52
C THR A 29 7.37 -3.33 -5.96
N GLY A 30 8.55 -3.08 -6.55
CA GLY A 30 9.52 -2.13 -6.01
C GLY A 30 10.33 -2.66 -4.82
N GLU A 31 10.19 -3.94 -4.47
CA GLU A 31 11.02 -4.60 -3.46
C GLU A 31 12.50 -4.56 -3.86
N CYS A 32 13.40 -4.36 -2.89
CA CYS A 32 14.83 -4.27 -3.12
C CYS A 32 15.54 -5.55 -2.68
N GLU A 33 16.27 -6.17 -3.59
CA GLU A 33 17.14 -7.32 -3.31
C GLU A 33 18.62 -6.87 -3.31
N ALA A 34 19.40 -7.35 -2.34
CA ALA A 34 20.83 -7.09 -2.30
C ALA A 34 21.58 -7.90 -3.37
N ILE A 35 22.25 -7.21 -4.28
CA ILE A 35 23.09 -7.83 -5.33
C ILE A 35 24.58 -7.79 -5.00
N HIS A 36 24.98 -6.95 -4.04
CA HIS A 36 26.36 -6.90 -3.55
C HIS A 36 26.42 -6.44 -2.09
N PRO A 37 27.23 -7.07 -1.23
CA PRO A 37 27.75 -8.43 -1.41
C PRO A 37 26.57 -9.41 -1.60
N GLY A 38 26.72 -10.37 -2.52
CA GLY A 38 25.66 -11.33 -2.80
C GLY A 38 25.39 -12.26 -1.61
N GLY A 39 24.15 -12.76 -1.48
CA GLY A 39 23.76 -13.71 -0.43
C GLY A 39 23.42 -13.08 0.93
N VAL A 40 23.29 -11.76 0.99
CA VAL A 40 22.73 -11.07 2.17
C VAL A 40 21.23 -11.29 2.19
N ASN A 41 20.74 -11.96 3.23
CA ASN A 41 19.31 -12.15 3.44
C ASN A 41 18.77 -10.98 4.27
N LEU A 42 18.02 -10.09 3.63
CA LEU A 42 17.35 -8.97 4.30
C LEU A 42 16.01 -9.46 4.85
N GLY A 43 15.70 -9.07 6.08
CA GLY A 43 14.40 -9.31 6.65
C GLY A 43 13.34 -8.41 6.01
N TRP A 44 12.08 -8.78 6.22
CA TRP A 44 10.92 -8.00 5.76
C TRP A 44 10.97 -6.54 6.24
N ASP A 45 11.36 -6.30 7.49
CA ASP A 45 11.46 -4.96 8.08
C ASP A 45 12.63 -4.15 7.50
N ASP A 46 13.67 -4.83 6.99
CA ASP A 46 14.81 -4.16 6.36
C ASP A 46 14.41 -3.55 5.01
N VAL A 47 13.54 -4.22 4.25
CA VAL A 47 13.09 -3.79 2.92
C VAL A 47 11.81 -2.97 2.94
N THR A 48 11.01 -3.05 4.01
CA THR A 48 9.70 -2.39 4.11
C THR A 48 9.82 -0.98 4.68
N ALA A 49 9.26 0.01 3.97
CA ALA A 49 9.17 1.39 4.44
C ALA A 49 7.91 1.64 5.30
N CYS A 50 6.83 0.93 4.97
CA CYS A 50 5.57 0.97 5.71
C CYS A 50 4.79 -0.32 5.44
N GLN A 51 4.14 -0.84 6.48
CA GLN A 51 3.16 -1.91 6.37
C GLN A 51 1.94 -1.58 7.19
N TRP A 52 0.77 -1.99 6.70
CA TRP A 52 -0.48 -1.79 7.39
C TRP A 52 -1.46 -2.90 7.08
N ARG A 53 -2.16 -3.36 8.12
CA ARG A 53 -3.27 -4.29 8.00
C ARG A 53 -4.56 -3.50 7.91
N VAL A 54 -5.16 -3.46 6.73
CA VAL A 54 -6.46 -2.80 6.51
C VAL A 54 -7.55 -3.46 7.35
N GLY A 55 -7.55 -4.79 7.41
CA GLY A 55 -8.50 -5.54 8.22
C GLY A 55 -8.52 -7.03 7.93
N ASN A 56 -9.35 -7.76 8.68
CA ASN A 56 -9.71 -9.13 8.30
C ASN A 56 -10.74 -9.12 7.16
N ILE A 57 -10.99 -10.27 6.53
CA ILE A 57 -11.88 -10.35 5.36
C ILE A 57 -13.30 -9.82 5.61
N LEU A 58 -13.86 -10.05 6.81
CA LEU A 58 -15.19 -9.55 7.16
C LEU A 58 -15.19 -8.03 7.34
N HIS A 59 -14.13 -7.50 7.95
CA HIS A 59 -13.95 -6.06 8.13
C HIS A 59 -13.80 -5.37 6.77
N VAL A 60 -12.99 -5.91 5.87
CA VAL A 60 -12.80 -5.37 4.52
C VAL A 60 -14.11 -5.40 3.72
N ALA A 61 -14.89 -6.49 3.83
CA ALA A 61 -16.20 -6.58 3.18
C ALA A 61 -17.19 -5.52 3.71
N ALA A 62 -17.30 -5.36 5.03
CA ALA A 62 -18.16 -4.34 5.63
C ALA A 62 -17.73 -2.91 5.29
N LEU A 63 -16.42 -2.66 5.28
CA LEU A 63 -15.86 -1.38 4.88
C LEU A 63 -16.17 -1.07 3.40
N ARG A 64 -16.06 -2.08 2.52
CA ARG A 64 -16.41 -1.96 1.10
C ARG A 64 -17.88 -1.55 0.93
N GLU A 65 -18.80 -2.24 1.60
CA GLU A 65 -20.23 -1.91 1.55
C GLU A 65 -20.51 -0.49 2.05
N THR A 66 -19.84 -0.08 3.14
CA THR A 66 -19.99 1.26 3.72
C THR A 66 -19.51 2.35 2.76
N ILE A 67 -18.36 2.14 2.11
CA ILE A 67 -17.80 3.08 1.15
C ILE A 67 -18.63 3.11 -0.13
N ALA A 68 -19.10 1.96 -0.63
CA ALA A 68 -20.01 1.89 -1.78
C ALA A 68 -21.32 2.65 -1.53
N GLY A 69 -21.86 2.61 -0.31
CA GLY A 69 -23.02 3.41 0.07
C GLY A 69 -22.77 4.94 0.03
N SER A 70 -21.52 5.36 0.10
CA SER A 70 -21.12 6.78 0.10
C SER A 70 -20.68 7.29 -1.28
N LEU A 71 -19.98 6.45 -2.05
CA LEU A 71 -19.37 6.82 -3.34
C LEU A 71 -20.07 6.24 -4.56
N GLY A 72 -20.95 5.25 -4.36
CA GLY A 72 -21.49 4.42 -5.42
C GLY A 72 -20.63 3.19 -5.71
N GLU A 73 -21.24 2.19 -6.32
CA GLU A 73 -20.56 0.99 -6.82
C GLU A 73 -19.57 1.37 -7.94
N GLY A 74 -18.43 0.67 -7.98
CA GLY A 74 -17.40 0.86 -8.99
C GLY A 74 -16.46 2.04 -8.74
N SER A 75 -16.45 2.59 -7.52
CA SER A 75 -15.45 3.57 -7.09
C SER A 75 -14.02 3.02 -7.19
N ALA A 76 -13.03 3.88 -7.37
CA ALA A 76 -11.62 3.48 -7.41
C ALA A 76 -11.16 2.84 -6.09
N LEU A 77 -11.66 3.31 -4.94
CA LEU A 77 -11.45 2.69 -3.64
C LEU A 77 -12.00 1.26 -3.60
N GLU A 78 -13.18 1.04 -4.19
CA GLU A 78 -13.74 -0.31 -4.29
C GLU A 78 -12.94 -1.20 -5.24
N GLN A 79 -12.61 -0.71 -6.45
CA GLN A 79 -12.01 -1.52 -7.50
C GLN A 79 -10.50 -1.77 -7.32
N LEU A 80 -9.78 -0.80 -6.77
CA LEU A 80 -8.32 -0.85 -6.67
C LEU A 80 -7.84 -1.22 -5.26
N VAL A 81 -8.63 -0.94 -4.22
CA VAL A 81 -8.20 -1.12 -2.82
C VAL A 81 -9.00 -2.21 -2.11
N LEU A 82 -10.32 -2.17 -2.20
CA LEU A 82 -11.22 -3.03 -1.43
C LEU A 82 -11.86 -4.15 -2.25
N PHE A 83 -11.34 -4.43 -3.44
CA PHE A 83 -11.89 -5.44 -4.33
C PHE A 83 -11.83 -6.82 -3.64
N SER A 84 -12.80 -7.69 -3.85
CA SER A 84 -12.76 -9.02 -3.22
C SER A 84 -12.19 -10.05 -4.18
N GLY A 85 -10.90 -10.36 -4.06
CA GLY A 85 -10.30 -11.49 -4.78
C GLY A 85 -8.78 -11.33 -4.92
N SER A 86 -8.03 -12.26 -4.33
CA SER A 86 -6.59 -12.51 -4.57
C SER A 86 -5.66 -11.29 -4.70
N HIS A 87 -5.69 -10.38 -3.73
CA HIS A 87 -4.79 -9.21 -3.75
C HIS A 87 -3.31 -9.56 -3.61
N ALA A 88 -2.92 -10.73 -3.13
CA ALA A 88 -1.50 -11.02 -2.91
C ALA A 88 -0.70 -10.92 -4.23
N GLY A 89 0.14 -9.89 -4.33
CA GLY A 89 0.92 -9.56 -5.54
C GLY A 89 0.35 -8.41 -6.40
N ASP A 90 -0.85 -7.93 -6.12
CA ASP A 90 -1.41 -6.74 -6.79
C ASP A 90 -0.69 -5.47 -6.34
N VAL A 91 -0.67 -4.47 -7.22
CA VAL A 91 0.03 -3.21 -6.98
C VAL A 91 -0.80 -2.00 -7.39
N ILE A 92 -0.76 -0.95 -6.58
CA ILE A 92 -1.30 0.36 -6.91
C ILE A 92 -0.14 1.31 -7.21
N ASN A 93 -0.12 1.79 -8.45
CA ASN A 93 0.90 2.71 -8.94
C ASN A 93 0.50 4.18 -8.73
N ASP A 94 1.51 5.06 -8.71
CA ASP A 94 1.32 6.51 -8.47
C ASP A 94 0.27 7.19 -9.36
N PRO A 95 0.09 6.86 -10.66
CA PRO A 95 -0.97 7.47 -11.47
C PRO A 95 -2.39 7.26 -10.91
N SER A 96 -2.63 6.14 -10.22
CA SER A 96 -3.92 5.83 -9.60
C SER A 96 -4.12 6.58 -8.27
N PHE A 97 -3.07 7.13 -7.68
CA PHE A 97 -3.15 7.81 -6.38
C PHE A 97 -3.98 9.09 -6.44
N ASP A 98 -4.03 9.79 -7.56
CA ASP A 98 -4.82 11.03 -7.64
C ASP A 98 -6.33 10.77 -7.67
N GLU A 99 -6.75 9.64 -8.25
CA GLU A 99 -8.12 9.19 -8.25
C GLU A 99 -8.53 8.73 -6.84
N ILE A 100 -7.71 7.87 -6.23
CA ILE A 100 -7.90 7.42 -4.84
C ILE A 100 -7.95 8.62 -3.87
N ALA A 101 -7.02 9.57 -3.99
CA ALA A 101 -6.99 10.76 -3.14
C ALA A 101 -8.24 11.64 -3.30
N ARG A 102 -8.84 11.64 -4.50
CA ARG A 102 -10.09 12.37 -4.75
C ARG A 102 -11.24 11.71 -3.99
N GLU A 103 -11.36 10.40 -4.06
CA GLU A 103 -12.41 9.66 -3.36
C GLU A 103 -12.26 9.71 -1.85
N LEU A 104 -11.04 9.60 -1.33
CA LEU A 104 -10.76 9.78 0.10
C LEU A 104 -11.25 11.14 0.62
N ARG A 105 -11.13 12.20 -0.17
CA ARG A 105 -11.66 13.53 0.20
C ARG A 105 -13.19 13.56 0.29
N LEU A 106 -13.89 12.77 -0.52
CA LEU A 106 -15.36 12.72 -0.52
C LEU A 106 -15.90 12.02 0.73
N ILE A 107 -15.19 11.02 1.25
CA ILE A 107 -15.58 10.29 2.47
C ILE A 107 -14.93 10.83 3.75
N ARG A 108 -14.12 11.89 3.67
CA ARG A 108 -13.36 12.45 4.81
C ARG A 108 -14.24 12.97 5.95
N SER A 109 -15.47 13.38 5.67
CA SER A 109 -16.43 13.84 6.68
C SER A 109 -17.18 12.70 7.39
N SER A 110 -16.89 11.43 7.06
CA SER A 110 -17.52 10.29 7.71
C SER A 110 -17.31 10.31 9.23
N THR A 111 -18.37 10.02 9.97
CA THR A 111 -18.31 9.87 11.43
C THR A 111 -17.99 8.43 11.86
N ASP A 112 -18.02 7.49 10.92
CA ASP A 112 -17.64 6.11 11.15
C ASP A 112 -16.15 6.04 11.50
N ALA A 113 -15.81 5.34 12.59
CA ALA A 113 -14.45 5.24 13.08
C ALA A 113 -13.55 4.42 12.15
N TRP A 114 -14.09 3.35 11.55
CA TRP A 114 -13.36 2.47 10.66
C TRP A 114 -13.11 3.14 9.31
N VAL A 115 -14.08 3.92 8.81
CA VAL A 115 -13.87 4.72 7.60
C VAL A 115 -12.77 5.76 7.82
N ARG A 116 -12.72 6.39 9.00
CA ARG A 116 -11.65 7.36 9.33
C ARG A 116 -10.28 6.70 9.44
N GLU A 117 -10.19 5.58 10.16
CA GLU A 117 -8.95 4.79 10.25
C GLU A 117 -8.47 4.36 8.85
N PHE A 118 -9.39 3.94 7.98
CA PHE A 118 -9.08 3.57 6.61
C PHE A 118 -8.50 4.74 5.81
N ILE A 119 -9.14 5.91 5.90
CA ILE A 119 -8.69 7.12 5.20
C ILE A 119 -7.30 7.52 5.65
N ASP A 120 -7.05 7.53 6.97
CA ASP A 120 -5.77 7.92 7.54
C ASP A 120 -4.66 6.92 7.15
N GLY A 121 -4.93 5.62 7.26
CA GLY A 121 -4.00 4.56 6.89
C GLY A 121 -3.63 4.57 5.40
N LEU A 122 -4.63 4.67 4.51
CA LEU A 122 -4.37 4.71 3.07
C LEU A 122 -3.67 6.01 2.65
N SER A 123 -4.03 7.15 3.25
CA SER A 123 -3.36 8.42 2.99
C SER A 123 -1.88 8.38 3.37
N GLU A 124 -1.55 7.76 4.50
CA GLU A 124 -0.18 7.59 4.95
C GLU A 124 0.62 6.67 4.01
N LEU A 125 0.03 5.55 3.58
CA LEU A 125 0.66 4.66 2.59
C LEU A 125 0.94 5.38 1.28
N MET A 126 -0.02 6.13 0.73
CA MET A 126 0.19 6.90 -0.51
C MET A 126 1.28 7.96 -0.34
N ARG A 127 1.37 8.59 0.83
CA ARG A 127 2.44 9.55 1.14
C ARG A 127 3.81 8.88 1.15
N ILE A 128 3.93 7.69 1.77
CA ILE A 128 5.18 6.94 1.83
C ILE A 128 5.56 6.36 0.46
N ALA A 129 4.60 5.80 -0.27
CA ALA A 129 4.76 5.31 -1.65
C ALA A 129 5.34 6.39 -2.57
N ARG A 130 4.80 7.62 -2.50
CA ARG A 130 5.34 8.78 -3.23
C ARG A 130 6.76 9.14 -2.81
N ARG A 131 7.06 9.12 -1.50
CA ARG A 131 8.39 9.41 -0.98
C ARG A 131 9.43 8.39 -1.48
N GLU A 132 9.08 7.11 -1.44
CA GLU A 132 9.95 6.02 -1.90
C GLU A 132 9.89 5.82 -3.43
N LYS A 133 8.99 6.50 -4.14
CA LYS A 133 8.74 6.31 -5.59
C LYS A 133 8.50 4.83 -5.94
N ASN A 134 7.75 4.17 -5.07
CA ASN A 134 7.40 2.75 -5.15
C ASN A 134 5.88 2.59 -5.06
N PRO A 135 5.31 1.53 -5.65
CA PRO A 135 3.88 1.26 -5.56
C PRO A 135 3.48 0.82 -4.14
N ILE A 136 2.17 0.81 -3.87
CA ILE A 136 1.60 0.07 -2.75
C ILE A 136 1.39 -1.36 -3.22
N VAL A 137 1.86 -2.34 -2.46
CA VAL A 137 1.78 -3.77 -2.76
C VAL A 137 0.87 -4.44 -1.76
N PHE A 138 0.00 -5.33 -2.22
CA PHE A 138 -0.81 -6.16 -1.36
C PHE A 138 -0.12 -7.51 -1.08
N VAL A 139 -0.12 -7.93 0.18
CA VAL A 139 0.69 -9.06 0.70
C VAL A 139 -0.14 -10.11 1.43
#